data_AF-A0A318TCQ7-F1
#
_entry.id   AF-A0A318TCQ7-F1
#
_cell.length_a   1.000
_cell.length_b   1.000
_cell.length_c   1.000
_cell.angle_alpha   90.00
_cell.angle_beta   90.00
_cell.angle_gamma   90.00
#
_symmetry.space_group_name_H-M   'P 1'
#
loop_
_entity.id
_entity.type
_entity.pdbx_description
1 polymer ?
#
loop_
_entity_poly.entity_id
_entity_poly.type
_entity_poly.pdbx_seq_one_letter_code
_entity_poly.pdbx_strand_id
1 'polypeptide(L)'
;MAAASDRPASLAEQRGADDVLTQLYQRTRVLHLQAEKTGILAAILRGTATRDGLLLLLRNLQPVYQALEQGLERHCGSPAVGLLSGYHFGRAGAIAHDLNELAGCDWTASLPLLPEGERYARRLAQVADGDGALLIAHAYTRYLGDLSGGQILRQLLVKSFGLKPEHLSMYEFPGNLDAAALKRDYREALQRAAAAVVHPEALIEEGALAFSHNIALSMAVRSQLLPRLVPQGGD
;
A
#
# COMPACT_ATOMS: atom_id res chain seq x y z
N MET A 1 -10.55 -0.38 37.93
CA MET A 1 -10.83 -0.36 36.48
C MET A 1 -11.28 1.04 36.13
N ALA A 2 -10.37 1.88 35.63
CA ALA A 2 -10.72 3.21 35.16
C ALA A 2 -11.17 3.10 33.69
N ALA A 3 -12.41 3.49 33.42
CA ALA A 3 -12.91 3.60 32.06
C ALA A 3 -12.11 4.69 31.32
N ALA A 4 -11.48 4.34 30.21
CA ALA A 4 -10.89 5.31 29.31
C ALA A 4 -12.02 6.20 28.77
N SER A 5 -12.02 7.46 29.18
CA SER A 5 -12.97 8.48 28.73
C SER A 5 -12.67 8.81 27.27
N ASP A 6 -13.44 8.25 26.34
CA ASP A 6 -13.45 8.65 24.93
C ASP A 6 -14.15 10.01 24.81
N ARG A 7 -13.37 11.08 24.98
CA ARG A 7 -13.87 12.46 24.87
C ARG A 7 -13.85 12.84 23.38
N PRO A 8 -14.95 13.33 22.79
CA PRO A 8 -14.94 13.77 21.40
C PRO A 8 -13.92 14.91 21.22
N ALA A 9 -13.08 14.79 20.20
CA ALA A 9 -12.09 15.81 19.85
C ALA A 9 -12.78 17.15 19.55
N SER A 10 -12.15 18.25 19.96
CA SER A 10 -12.65 19.60 19.75
C SER A 10 -12.65 19.99 18.27
N LEU A 11 -13.50 20.95 17.89
CA LEU A 11 -13.58 21.51 16.52
C LEU A 11 -12.24 22.06 16.00
N ALA A 12 -11.33 22.50 16.89
CA ALA A 12 -10.01 22.99 16.52
C ALA A 12 -9.04 21.84 16.21
N GLU A 13 -9.10 20.76 17.00
CA GLU A 13 -8.35 19.51 16.74
C GLU A 13 -8.85 18.84 15.45
N GLN A 14 -10.16 18.86 15.20
CA GLN A 14 -10.75 18.38 13.94
C GLN A 14 -10.34 19.23 12.73
N ARG A 15 -10.28 20.57 12.86
CA ARG A 15 -9.79 21.46 11.80
C ARG A 15 -8.28 21.31 11.51
N GLY A 16 -7.45 21.09 12.54
CA GLY A 16 -6.04 20.77 12.37
C GLY A 16 -5.81 19.38 11.76
N ALA A 17 -6.66 18.41 12.11
CA ALA A 17 -6.66 17.07 11.51
C ALA A 17 -7.02 17.07 10.02
N ASP A 18 -8.09 17.79 9.66
CA ASP A 18 -8.51 18.01 8.28
C ASP A 18 -7.38 18.64 7.47
N ASP A 19 -6.58 19.50 8.09
CA ASP A 19 -5.43 20.15 7.47
C ASP A 19 -4.31 19.14 7.14
N VAL A 20 -3.89 18.26 8.07
CA VAL A 20 -2.78 17.32 7.82
C VAL A 20 -3.09 16.32 6.71
N LEU A 21 -4.27 15.68 6.72
CA LEU A 21 -4.63 14.71 5.67
C LEU A 21 -4.83 15.39 4.30
N THR A 22 -5.30 16.65 4.31
CA THR A 22 -5.41 17.47 3.10
C THR A 22 -4.03 17.84 2.56
N GLN A 23 -3.10 18.26 3.41
CA GLN A 23 -1.72 18.55 3.02
C GLN A 23 -1.00 17.31 2.50
N LEU A 24 -1.19 16.15 3.15
CA LEU A 24 -0.68 14.86 2.67
C LEU A 24 -1.20 14.57 1.26
N TYR A 25 -2.50 14.71 1.02
CA TYR A 25 -3.09 14.54 -0.31
C TYR A 25 -2.50 15.51 -1.35
N GLN A 26 -2.38 16.80 -1.00
CA GLN A 26 -1.80 17.81 -1.90
C GLN A 26 -0.35 17.46 -2.25
N ARG A 27 0.45 17.07 -1.24
CA ARG A 27 1.85 16.70 -1.37
C ARG A 27 2.05 15.49 -2.27
N THR A 28 1.13 14.52 -2.22
CA THR A 28 1.23 13.27 -2.98
C THR A 28 0.51 13.28 -4.32
N ARG A 29 -0.30 14.31 -4.64
CA ARG A 29 -1.16 14.35 -5.82
C ARG A 29 -0.39 14.13 -7.14
N VAL A 30 0.73 14.82 -7.33
CA VAL A 30 1.55 14.69 -8.56
C VAL A 30 2.19 13.30 -8.65
N LEU A 31 2.65 12.77 -7.51
CA LEU A 31 3.25 11.43 -7.43
C LEU A 31 2.23 10.33 -7.69
N HIS A 32 0.99 10.49 -7.22
CA HIS A 32 -0.11 9.58 -7.53
C HIS A 32 -0.34 9.51 -9.04
N LEU A 33 -0.46 10.67 -9.71
CA LEU A 33 -0.61 10.72 -11.17
C LEU A 33 0.58 10.10 -11.91
N GLN A 34 1.80 10.26 -11.38
CA GLN A 34 2.99 9.62 -11.93
C GLN A 34 2.94 8.09 -11.76
N ALA A 35 2.51 7.59 -10.61
CA ALA A 35 2.38 6.15 -10.34
C ALA A 35 1.43 5.47 -11.32
N GLU A 36 0.31 6.11 -11.67
CA GLU A 36 -0.66 5.59 -12.65
C GLU A 36 -0.11 5.58 -14.09
N LYS A 37 0.82 6.49 -14.41
CA LYS A 37 1.36 6.66 -15.76
C LYS A 37 2.65 5.89 -16.02
N THR A 38 3.28 5.32 -14.99
CA THR A 38 4.59 4.67 -15.10
C THR A 38 4.57 3.20 -14.68
N GLY A 39 5.61 2.47 -15.11
CA GLY A 39 5.88 1.10 -14.67
C GLY A 39 4.78 0.09 -15.03
N ILE A 40 4.68 -0.96 -14.20
CA ILE A 40 3.74 -2.06 -14.39
C ILE A 40 2.29 -1.62 -14.17
N LEU A 41 2.05 -0.68 -13.24
CA LEU A 41 0.71 -0.15 -12.98
C LEU A 41 0.09 0.48 -14.23
N ALA A 42 0.88 1.25 -14.98
CA ALA A 42 0.42 1.83 -16.24
C ALA A 42 0.11 0.77 -17.30
N ALA A 43 0.84 -0.35 -17.31
CA ALA A 43 0.55 -1.47 -18.20
C ALA A 43 -0.74 -2.21 -17.78
N ILE A 44 -0.99 -2.40 -16.47
CA ILE A 44 -2.24 -2.99 -15.97
C ILE A 44 -3.43 -2.10 -16.36
N LEU A 45 -3.34 -0.79 -16.12
CA LEU A 45 -4.40 0.16 -16.45
C LEU A 45 -4.71 0.22 -17.96
N ARG A 46 -3.71 -0.01 -18.82
CA ARG A 46 -3.88 -0.11 -20.28
C ARG A 46 -4.27 -1.50 -20.78
N GLY A 47 -4.37 -2.50 -19.91
CA GLY A 47 -4.64 -3.88 -20.30
C GLY A 47 -3.49 -4.56 -21.05
N THR A 48 -2.25 -4.09 -20.90
CA THR A 48 -1.05 -4.60 -21.60
C THR A 48 0.00 -5.19 -20.66
N ALA A 49 -0.35 -5.42 -19.39
CA ALA A 49 0.51 -6.18 -18.48
C ALA A 49 0.55 -7.67 -18.89
N THR A 50 1.41 -8.44 -18.23
CA THR A 50 1.44 -9.90 -18.36
C THR A 50 1.15 -10.52 -17.00
N ARG A 51 0.77 -11.81 -16.99
CA ARG A 51 0.63 -12.58 -15.74
C ARG A 51 1.93 -12.53 -14.93
N ASP A 52 3.08 -12.73 -15.57
CA ASP A 52 4.39 -12.67 -14.92
C ASP A 52 4.66 -11.29 -14.29
N GLY A 53 4.21 -10.21 -14.94
CA GLY A 53 4.32 -8.87 -14.39
C GLY A 53 3.45 -8.65 -13.15
N LEU A 54 2.24 -9.20 -13.13
CA LEU A 54 1.40 -9.19 -11.93
C LEU A 54 2.04 -10.00 -10.81
N LEU A 55 2.52 -11.21 -11.10
CA LEU A 55 3.17 -12.07 -10.11
C LEU A 55 4.42 -11.43 -9.52
N LEU A 56 5.25 -10.83 -10.35
CA LEU A 56 6.44 -10.12 -9.89
C LEU A 56 6.09 -8.88 -9.06
N LEU A 57 5.04 -8.15 -9.40
CA LEU A 57 4.53 -7.05 -8.57
C LEU A 57 4.06 -7.56 -7.20
N LEU A 58 3.21 -8.58 -7.16
CA LEU A 58 2.69 -9.18 -5.93
C LEU A 58 3.82 -9.74 -5.05
N ARG A 59 4.77 -10.46 -5.64
CA ARG A 59 5.97 -10.98 -4.97
C ARG A 59 6.71 -9.90 -4.17
N ASN A 60 6.81 -8.71 -4.74
CA ASN A 60 7.54 -7.59 -4.16
C ASN A 60 6.69 -6.74 -3.21
N LEU A 61 5.36 -6.74 -3.36
CA LEU A 61 4.45 -6.10 -2.41
C LEU A 61 4.25 -6.93 -1.14
N GLN A 62 4.33 -8.26 -1.21
CA GLN A 62 4.14 -9.14 -0.05
C GLN A 62 4.99 -8.72 1.17
N PRO A 63 6.34 -8.56 1.08
CA PRO A 63 7.14 -8.14 2.23
C PRO A 63 6.90 -6.70 2.64
N VAL A 64 6.45 -5.83 1.72
CA VAL A 64 6.06 -4.44 2.03
C VAL A 64 4.83 -4.44 2.93
N TYR A 65 3.77 -5.14 2.55
CA TYR A 65 2.59 -5.27 3.40
C TYR A 65 2.89 -5.97 4.71
N GLN A 66 3.75 -6.99 4.70
CA GLN A 66 4.14 -7.69 5.92
C GLN A 66 4.83 -6.74 6.90
N ALA A 67 5.77 -5.91 6.44
CA ALA A 67 6.44 -4.92 7.27
C ALA A 67 5.48 -3.84 7.78
N LEU A 68 4.56 -3.36 6.93
CA LEU A 68 3.52 -2.40 7.33
C LEU A 68 2.62 -2.99 8.43
N GLU A 69 2.09 -4.20 8.21
CA GLU A 69 1.16 -4.86 9.12
C GLU A 69 1.81 -5.19 10.46
N GLN A 70 3.05 -5.68 10.46
CA GLN A 70 3.83 -5.90 11.68
C GLN A 70 4.11 -4.58 12.42
N GLY A 71 4.41 -3.50 11.69
CA GLY A 71 4.62 -2.18 12.27
C GLY A 71 3.35 -1.63 12.93
N LEU A 72 2.20 -1.71 12.26
CA LEU A 72 0.92 -1.27 12.81
C LEU A 72 0.54 -2.08 14.06
N GLU A 73 0.75 -3.39 14.03
CA GLU A 73 0.50 -4.28 15.18
C GLU A 73 1.41 -3.94 16.36
N ARG A 74 2.71 -3.71 16.12
CA ARG A 74 3.67 -3.30 17.16
C ARG A 74 3.24 -2.04 17.91
N HIS A 75 2.55 -1.13 17.21
CA HIS A 75 2.11 0.17 17.74
C HIS A 75 0.60 0.25 17.99
N CYS A 76 -0.08 -0.90 18.15
CA CYS A 76 -1.52 -0.97 18.32
C CYS A 76 -2.03 -0.26 19.60
N GLY A 77 -1.18 -0.11 20.61
CA GLY A 77 -1.48 0.64 21.84
C GLY A 77 -1.24 2.15 21.76
N SER A 78 -0.70 2.66 20.64
CA SER A 78 -0.39 4.09 20.50
C SER A 78 -1.66 4.92 20.22
N PRO A 79 -1.75 6.18 20.70
CA PRO A 79 -2.90 7.03 20.44
C PRO A 79 -3.16 7.32 18.95
N ALA A 80 -2.11 7.32 18.13
CA ALA A 80 -2.18 7.61 16.70
C ALA A 80 -2.31 6.33 15.86
N VAL A 81 -1.33 5.43 15.93
CA VAL A 81 -1.26 4.21 15.08
C VAL A 81 -2.33 3.18 15.50
N GLY A 82 -2.70 3.12 16.78
CA GLY A 82 -3.73 2.22 17.30
C GLY A 82 -5.12 2.41 16.66
N LEU A 83 -5.40 3.61 16.15
CA LEU A 83 -6.62 3.90 15.39
C LEU A 83 -6.67 3.17 14.03
N LEU A 84 -5.52 2.77 13.49
CA LEU A 84 -5.41 2.07 12.22
C LEU A 84 -5.24 0.57 12.39
N SER A 85 -4.55 0.12 13.44
CA SER A 85 -4.26 -1.31 13.66
C SER A 85 -5.53 -2.16 13.76
N GLY A 86 -6.63 -1.60 14.27
CA GLY A 86 -7.92 -2.31 14.43
C GLY A 86 -8.62 -2.74 13.13
N TYR A 87 -8.18 -2.26 11.95
CA TYR A 87 -8.79 -2.64 10.66
C TYR A 87 -8.33 -4.00 10.14
N HIS A 88 -7.14 -4.47 10.53
CA HIS A 88 -6.58 -5.78 10.17
C HIS A 88 -6.84 -6.23 8.72
N PHE A 89 -6.49 -5.40 7.73
CA PHE A 89 -6.77 -5.73 6.33
C PHE A 89 -6.04 -7.00 5.84
N GLY A 90 -4.93 -7.42 6.45
CA GLY A 90 -4.30 -8.73 6.18
C GLY A 90 -3.90 -8.93 4.71
N ARG A 91 -3.40 -7.88 4.07
CA ARG A 91 -3.01 -7.90 2.65
C ARG A 91 -1.77 -8.77 2.41
N ALA A 92 -0.82 -8.84 3.35
CA ALA A 92 0.36 -9.69 3.16
C ALA A 92 -0.02 -11.17 3.04
N GLY A 93 -0.96 -11.63 3.88
CA GLY A 93 -1.50 -12.99 3.81
C GLY A 93 -2.29 -13.24 2.53
N ALA A 94 -3.13 -12.28 2.13
CA ALA A 94 -3.90 -12.36 0.89
C ALA A 94 -2.97 -12.44 -0.36
N ILE A 95 -1.92 -11.63 -0.40
CA ILE A 95 -0.92 -11.70 -1.48
C ILE A 95 -0.21 -13.05 -1.51
N ALA A 96 0.19 -13.58 -0.35
CA ALA A 96 0.83 -14.89 -0.29
C ALA A 96 -0.10 -16.01 -0.77
N HIS A 97 -1.40 -15.93 -0.45
CA HIS A 97 -2.41 -16.84 -0.97
C HIS A 97 -2.54 -16.72 -2.51
N ASP A 98 -2.69 -15.51 -3.04
CA ASP A 98 -2.78 -15.27 -4.48
C ASP A 98 -1.54 -15.81 -5.23
N LEU A 99 -0.35 -15.63 -4.66
CA LEU A 99 0.90 -16.17 -5.22
C LEU A 99 0.95 -17.69 -5.18
N ASN A 100 0.46 -18.33 -4.12
CA ASN A 100 0.37 -19.79 -4.05
C ASN A 100 -0.54 -20.35 -5.16
N GLU A 101 -1.72 -19.76 -5.33
CA GLU A 101 -2.70 -20.20 -6.36
C GLU A 101 -2.17 -19.97 -7.78
N LEU A 102 -1.46 -18.86 -8.02
CA LEU A 102 -1.04 -18.47 -9.36
C LEU A 102 0.37 -18.93 -9.75
N ALA A 103 1.28 -19.18 -8.82
CA ALA A 103 2.68 -19.52 -9.09
C ALA A 103 3.16 -20.80 -8.36
N GLY A 104 2.30 -21.41 -7.54
CA GLY A 104 2.63 -22.61 -6.76
C GLY A 104 3.27 -22.28 -5.41
N CYS A 105 3.31 -23.26 -4.50
CA CYS A 105 3.77 -23.08 -3.11
C CYS A 105 5.24 -22.62 -2.97
N ASP A 106 6.06 -22.83 -4.00
CA ASP A 106 7.48 -22.44 -4.02
C ASP A 106 7.73 -21.13 -4.79
N TRP A 107 6.72 -20.24 -4.82
CA TRP A 107 6.81 -18.95 -5.53
C TRP A 107 7.97 -18.08 -5.05
N THR A 108 8.46 -18.27 -3.82
CA THR A 108 9.63 -17.53 -3.31
C THR A 108 10.92 -17.88 -4.04
N ALA A 109 11.05 -19.11 -4.53
CA ALA A 109 12.20 -19.57 -5.30
C ALA A 109 12.10 -19.18 -6.79
N SER A 110 10.89 -19.12 -7.34
CA SER A 110 10.66 -18.84 -8.76
C SER A 110 10.49 -17.34 -9.09
N LEU A 111 10.01 -16.53 -8.14
CA LEU A 111 9.80 -15.09 -8.31
C LEU A 111 10.83 -14.29 -7.49
N PRO A 112 11.70 -13.49 -8.15
CA PRO A 112 12.73 -12.76 -7.45
C PRO A 112 12.15 -11.61 -6.62
N LEU A 113 12.73 -11.42 -5.43
CA LEU A 113 12.59 -10.17 -4.69
C LEU A 113 13.56 -9.15 -5.30
N LEU A 114 13.03 -8.01 -5.74
CA LEU A 114 13.80 -6.93 -6.35
C LEU A 114 14.38 -6.01 -5.26
N PRO A 115 15.52 -5.35 -5.54
CA PRO A 115 16.10 -4.36 -4.62
C PRO A 115 15.10 -3.26 -4.21
N GLU A 116 14.21 -2.84 -5.11
CA GLU A 116 13.15 -1.87 -4.83
C GLU A 116 12.14 -2.36 -3.80
N GLY A 117 11.75 -3.64 -3.88
CA GLY A 117 10.84 -4.28 -2.93
C GLY A 117 11.48 -4.40 -1.56
N GLU A 118 12.75 -4.87 -1.50
CA GLU A 118 13.52 -4.92 -0.25
C GLU A 118 13.69 -3.56 0.39
N ARG A 119 14.05 -2.55 -0.40
CA ARG A 119 14.25 -1.19 0.08
C ARG A 119 12.96 -0.61 0.65
N TYR A 120 11.82 -0.89 0.03
CA TYR A 120 10.54 -0.44 0.54
C TYR A 120 10.17 -1.15 1.86
N ALA A 121 10.27 -2.48 1.92
CA ALA A 121 10.02 -3.22 3.16
C ALA A 121 10.96 -2.77 4.29
N ARG A 122 12.23 -2.49 3.97
CA ARG A 122 13.21 -1.96 4.94
C ARG A 122 12.83 -0.56 5.43
N ARG A 123 12.34 0.32 4.56
CA ARG A 123 11.87 1.64 4.99
C ARG A 123 10.73 1.52 6.00
N LEU A 124 9.78 0.63 5.74
CA LEU A 124 8.67 0.33 6.67
C LEU A 124 9.17 -0.18 8.03
N ALA A 125 10.16 -1.08 8.04
CA ALA A 125 10.77 -1.52 9.29
C ALA A 125 11.45 -0.36 10.04
N GLN A 126 12.14 0.53 9.33
CA GLN A 126 12.79 1.72 9.94
C GLN A 126 11.79 2.70 10.53
N VAL A 127 10.67 2.99 9.84
CA VAL A 127 9.65 3.91 10.37
C VAL A 127 8.78 3.27 11.47
N ALA A 128 8.80 1.93 11.57
CA ALA A 128 8.21 1.21 12.68
C ALA A 128 9.11 1.22 13.94
N ASP A 129 10.37 1.62 13.83
CA ASP A 129 11.18 1.92 15.00
C ASP A 129 10.77 3.27 15.62
N GLY A 130 11.05 3.47 16.90
CA GLY A 130 10.58 4.65 17.63
C GLY A 130 9.09 4.57 17.97
N ASP A 131 8.32 5.59 17.63
CA ASP A 131 6.89 5.73 17.97
C ASP A 131 5.93 5.23 16.86
N GLY A 132 6.46 4.82 15.71
CA GLY A 132 5.67 4.30 14.60
C GLY A 132 4.79 5.33 13.87
N ALA A 133 4.81 6.61 14.23
CA ALA A 133 3.86 7.60 13.70
C ALA A 133 3.90 7.70 12.16
N LEU A 134 5.08 7.55 11.57
CA LEU A 134 5.30 7.61 10.13
C LEU A 134 4.69 6.41 9.36
N LEU A 135 4.32 5.32 10.04
CA LEU A 135 3.55 4.22 9.43
C LEU A 135 2.19 4.69 8.90
N ILE A 136 1.62 5.75 9.47
CA ILE A 136 0.34 6.35 9.04
C ILE A 136 0.44 6.81 7.57
N ALA A 137 1.58 7.36 7.14
CA ALA A 137 1.79 7.78 5.76
C ALA A 137 1.78 6.60 4.78
N HIS A 138 2.40 5.48 5.16
CA HIS A 138 2.38 4.27 4.34
C HIS A 138 1.02 3.59 4.33
N ALA A 139 0.33 3.54 5.47
CA ALA A 139 -1.02 3.02 5.59
C ALA A 139 -2.03 3.87 4.77
N TYR A 140 -1.84 5.19 4.74
CA TYR A 140 -2.54 6.10 3.83
C TYR A 140 -2.29 5.72 2.37
N THR A 141 -1.03 5.65 1.94
CA THR A 141 -0.69 5.41 0.54
C THR A 141 -1.14 4.03 0.04
N ARG A 142 -0.96 2.97 0.86
CA ARG A 142 -1.30 1.60 0.45
C ARG A 142 -2.79 1.33 0.58
N TYR A 143 -3.33 1.33 1.80
CA TYR A 143 -4.70 0.85 2.02
C TYR A 143 -5.77 1.75 1.41
N LEU A 144 -5.61 3.08 1.44
CA LEU A 144 -6.57 3.96 0.77
C LEU A 144 -6.50 3.80 -0.76
N GLY A 145 -5.31 3.52 -1.30
CA GLY A 145 -5.10 3.16 -2.70
C GLY A 145 -5.82 1.86 -3.07
N ASP A 146 -5.71 0.82 -2.24
CA ASP A 146 -6.35 -0.48 -2.46
C ASP A 146 -7.88 -0.41 -2.38
N LEU A 147 -8.41 0.39 -1.45
CA LEU A 147 -9.84 0.66 -1.28
C LEU A 147 -10.43 1.58 -2.37
N SER A 148 -9.56 2.22 -3.16
CA SER A 148 -9.94 3.14 -4.24
C SER A 148 -9.55 2.56 -5.60
N GLY A 149 -8.34 2.87 -6.07
CA GLY A 149 -7.84 2.41 -7.37
C GLY A 149 -7.71 0.88 -7.45
N GLY A 150 -7.39 0.21 -6.35
CA GLY A 150 -7.28 -1.25 -6.29
C GLY A 150 -8.54 -1.98 -6.76
N GLN A 151 -9.73 -1.42 -6.50
CA GLN A 151 -10.99 -2.01 -6.97
C GLN A 151 -11.16 -1.91 -8.49
N ILE A 152 -10.65 -0.84 -9.11
CA ILE A 152 -10.59 -0.71 -10.57
C ILE A 152 -9.58 -1.71 -11.14
N LEU A 153 -8.41 -1.84 -10.50
CA LEU A 153 -7.38 -2.82 -10.90
C LEU A 153 -7.94 -4.25 -10.87
N ARG A 154 -8.63 -4.64 -9.79
CA ARG A 154 -9.30 -5.95 -9.69
C ARG A 154 -10.23 -6.21 -10.87
N GLN A 155 -11.08 -5.25 -11.22
CA GLN A 155 -12.00 -5.40 -12.35
C GLN A 155 -11.28 -5.56 -13.69
N LEU A 156 -10.19 -4.82 -13.91
CA LEU A 156 -9.37 -4.97 -15.12
C LEU A 156 -8.67 -6.33 -15.15
N LEU A 157 -8.11 -6.79 -14.04
CA LEU A 157 -7.47 -8.10 -13.91
C LEU A 157 -8.43 -9.25 -14.24
N VAL A 158 -9.68 -9.17 -13.79
CA VAL A 158 -10.71 -10.17 -14.17
C VAL A 158 -11.06 -10.06 -15.66
N LYS A 159 -11.40 -8.86 -16.15
CA LYS A 159 -11.95 -8.67 -17.50
C LYS A 159 -10.91 -8.87 -18.61
N SER A 160 -9.71 -8.34 -18.43
CA SER A 160 -8.70 -8.25 -19.49
C SER A 160 -7.65 -9.36 -19.41
N PHE A 161 -7.48 -10.01 -18.25
CA PHE A 161 -6.42 -11.00 -18.03
C PHE A 161 -6.97 -12.40 -17.73
N GLY A 162 -8.31 -12.56 -17.69
CA GLY A 162 -8.96 -13.86 -17.47
C GLY A 162 -8.67 -14.46 -16.10
N LEU A 163 -8.26 -13.65 -15.12
CA LEU A 163 -8.05 -14.10 -13.76
C LEU A 163 -9.38 -14.32 -13.07
N LYS A 164 -9.47 -15.41 -12.31
CA LYS A 164 -10.62 -15.68 -11.47
C LYS A 164 -10.60 -14.76 -10.24
N PRO A 165 -11.75 -14.31 -9.73
CA PRO A 165 -11.83 -13.52 -8.51
C PRO A 165 -11.12 -14.15 -7.31
N GLU A 166 -11.16 -15.49 -7.20
CA GLU A 166 -10.50 -16.26 -6.14
C GLU A 166 -8.96 -16.11 -6.11
N HIS A 167 -8.34 -15.70 -7.22
CA HIS A 167 -6.89 -15.47 -7.28
C HIS A 167 -6.49 -14.00 -7.04
N LEU A 168 -7.43 -13.18 -6.56
CA LEU A 168 -7.28 -11.73 -6.39
C LEU A 168 -7.72 -11.31 -4.98
N SER A 169 -7.48 -12.17 -3.99
CA SER A 169 -7.85 -11.96 -2.59
C SER A 169 -7.19 -10.70 -1.99
N MET A 170 -6.04 -10.26 -2.52
CA MET A 170 -5.42 -8.97 -2.19
C MET A 170 -6.40 -7.78 -2.34
N TYR A 171 -7.37 -7.88 -3.24
CA TYR A 171 -8.35 -6.82 -3.48
C TYR A 171 -9.69 -7.04 -2.75
N GLU A 172 -9.81 -8.11 -1.97
CA GLU A 172 -11.01 -8.47 -1.21
C GLU A 172 -10.83 -8.14 0.26
N PHE A 173 -11.68 -7.28 0.82
CA PHE A 173 -11.54 -6.81 2.21
C PHE A 173 -12.49 -7.57 3.14
N PRO A 174 -11.98 -8.11 4.27
CA PRO A 174 -12.80 -8.88 5.19
C PRO A 174 -13.96 -8.04 5.75
N GLY A 175 -15.13 -8.67 5.91
CA GLY A 175 -16.26 -8.10 6.64
C GLY A 175 -17.18 -7.13 5.87
N ASN A 176 -16.97 -6.87 4.58
CA ASN A 176 -17.70 -5.79 3.90
C ASN A 176 -18.79 -6.24 2.93
N LEU A 177 -20.04 -6.02 3.31
CA LEU A 177 -21.14 -5.83 2.36
C LEU A 177 -21.15 -4.41 1.75
N ASP A 178 -20.39 -3.44 2.31
CA ASP A 178 -20.28 -2.06 1.81
C ASP A 178 -18.84 -1.53 1.80
N ALA A 179 -18.20 -1.56 0.63
CA ALA A 179 -16.85 -1.04 0.43
C ALA A 179 -16.76 0.49 0.54
N ALA A 180 -17.84 1.23 0.25
CA ALA A 180 -17.86 2.68 0.36
C ALA A 180 -17.87 3.12 1.83
N ALA A 181 -18.63 2.40 2.67
CA ALA A 181 -18.60 2.58 4.11
C ALA A 181 -17.21 2.33 4.69
N LEU A 182 -16.58 1.18 4.38
CA LEU A 182 -15.23 0.89 4.89
C LEU A 182 -14.24 2.01 4.50
N LYS A 183 -14.27 2.46 3.24
CA LYS A 183 -13.35 3.51 2.78
C LYS A 183 -13.55 4.83 3.54
N ARG A 184 -14.81 5.21 3.81
CA ARG A 184 -15.12 6.42 4.58
C ARG A 184 -14.61 6.27 6.01
N ASP A 185 -14.95 5.17 6.68
CA ASP A 185 -14.58 4.95 8.08
C ASP A 185 -13.05 4.91 8.23
N TYR A 186 -12.35 4.22 7.32
CA TYR A 186 -10.89 4.17 7.31
C TYR A 186 -10.25 5.54 7.04
N ARG A 187 -10.88 6.39 6.21
CA ARG A 187 -10.42 7.77 5.99
C ARG A 187 -10.58 8.62 7.26
N GLU A 188 -11.67 8.47 7.99
CA GLU A 188 -11.90 9.15 9.27
C GLU A 188 -10.87 8.69 10.33
N ALA A 189 -10.55 7.39 10.37
CA ALA A 189 -9.49 6.86 11.22
C ALA A 189 -8.11 7.46 10.87
N LEU A 190 -7.77 7.53 9.58
CA LEU A 190 -6.55 8.18 9.10
C LEU A 190 -6.47 9.66 9.50
N GLN A 191 -7.58 10.38 9.40
CA GLN A 191 -7.65 11.78 9.80
C GLN A 191 -7.36 11.95 11.30
N ARG A 192 -8.01 11.14 12.15
CA ARG A 192 -7.77 11.15 13.60
C ARG A 192 -6.34 10.74 13.94
N ALA A 193 -5.80 9.73 13.28
CA ALA A 193 -4.43 9.27 13.47
C ALA A 193 -3.42 10.37 13.11
N ALA A 194 -3.59 11.02 11.95
CA ALA A 194 -2.73 12.11 11.50
C ALA A 194 -2.77 13.33 12.44
N ALA A 195 -3.94 13.65 13.00
CA ALA A 195 -4.10 14.73 13.98
C ALA A 195 -3.34 14.51 15.29
N ALA A 196 -3.15 13.24 15.66
CA ALA A 196 -2.47 12.84 16.88
C ALA A 196 -0.94 12.79 16.73
N VAL A 197 -0.41 13.05 15.53
CA VAL A 197 1.04 13.07 15.26
C VAL A 197 1.65 14.40 15.70
N VAL A 198 2.74 14.33 16.47
CA VAL A 198 3.44 15.50 17.00
C VAL A 198 4.14 16.32 15.91
N HIS A 199 4.66 15.65 14.87
CA HIS A 199 5.41 16.25 13.77
C HIS A 199 4.73 15.98 12.42
N PRO A 200 3.65 16.73 12.08
CA PRO A 200 2.86 16.47 10.87
C PRO A 200 3.66 16.66 9.57
N GLU A 201 4.67 17.53 9.55
CA GLU A 201 5.49 17.77 8.35
C GLU A 201 6.29 16.52 7.95
N ALA A 202 6.82 15.79 8.94
CA ALA A 202 7.53 14.54 8.70
C ALA A 202 6.61 13.46 8.14
N LEU A 203 5.36 13.40 8.62
CA LEU A 203 4.34 12.50 8.09
C LEU A 203 4.00 12.83 6.62
N ILE A 204 3.88 14.11 6.30
CA ILE A 204 3.58 14.58 4.94
C ILE A 204 4.69 14.21 3.95
N GLU A 205 5.95 14.44 4.33
CA GLU A 205 7.10 14.05 3.50
C GLU A 205 7.27 12.54 3.41
N GLU A 206 6.96 11.79 4.48
CA GLU A 206 6.95 10.33 4.40
C GLU A 206 5.91 9.82 3.39
N GLY A 207 4.77 10.50 3.27
CA GLY A 207 3.78 10.20 2.22
C GLY A 207 4.37 10.29 0.82
N ALA A 208 5.17 11.32 0.56
CA ALA A 208 5.87 11.46 -0.71
C ALA A 208 6.88 10.31 -0.92
N LEU A 209 7.64 9.95 0.12
CA LEU A 209 8.57 8.82 0.07
C LEU A 209 7.86 7.49 -0.19
N ALA A 210 6.72 7.24 0.45
CA ALA A 210 5.89 6.07 0.21
C ALA A 210 5.48 5.97 -1.28
N PHE A 211 5.05 7.07 -1.89
CA PHE A 211 4.77 7.09 -3.33
C PHE A 211 6.02 6.87 -4.19
N SER A 212 7.15 7.50 -3.85
CA SER A 212 8.42 7.28 -4.55
C SER A 212 8.86 5.81 -4.53
N HIS A 213 8.71 5.12 -3.40
CA HIS A 213 8.96 3.68 -3.30
C HIS A 213 8.02 2.86 -4.19
N ASN A 214 6.72 3.17 -4.19
CA ASN A 214 5.74 2.53 -5.06
C ASN A 214 6.07 2.70 -6.55
N ILE A 215 6.45 3.92 -6.96
CA ILE A 215 6.82 4.24 -8.34
C ILE A 215 8.08 3.47 -8.73
N ALA A 216 9.13 3.53 -7.89
CA ALA A 216 10.38 2.83 -8.14
C ALA A 216 10.16 1.32 -8.31
N LEU A 217 9.39 0.70 -7.40
CA LEU A 217 9.04 -0.71 -7.51
C LEU A 217 8.24 -1.00 -8.80
N SER A 218 7.22 -0.19 -9.11
CA SER A 218 6.42 -0.35 -10.33
C SER A 218 7.29 -0.29 -11.60
N MET A 219 8.24 0.63 -11.64
CA MET A 219 9.20 0.77 -12.74
C MET A 219 10.17 -0.41 -12.82
N ALA A 220 10.71 -0.87 -11.69
CA ALA A 220 11.62 -2.01 -11.65
C ALA A 220 10.95 -3.30 -12.13
N VAL A 221 9.72 -3.57 -11.69
CA VAL A 221 8.92 -4.70 -12.19
C VAL A 221 8.75 -4.61 -13.69
N ARG A 222 8.38 -3.43 -14.23
CA ARG A 222 8.24 -3.26 -15.68
C ARG A 222 9.55 -3.50 -16.42
N SER A 223 10.67 -3.02 -15.88
CA SER A 223 11.98 -3.18 -16.51
C SER A 223 12.42 -4.64 -16.61
N GLN A 224 12.06 -5.49 -15.63
CA GLN A 224 12.38 -6.92 -15.66
C GLN A 224 11.64 -7.68 -16.78
N LEU A 225 10.51 -7.15 -17.25
CA LEU A 225 9.67 -7.78 -18.27
C LEU A 225 10.02 -7.32 -19.69
N LEU A 226 10.86 -6.30 -19.84
CA LEU A 226 11.30 -5.85 -21.16
C LEU A 226 12.41 -6.78 -21.67
N PRO A 227 12.42 -7.11 -22.97
CA PRO A 227 13.53 -7.85 -23.57
C PRO A 227 14.84 -7.15 -23.25
N ARG A 228 15.82 -7.87 -22.72
CA ARG A 228 17.19 -7.35 -22.63
C ARG A 228 17.67 -7.13 -24.04
N LEU A 229 17.91 -5.87 -24.42
CA LEU A 229 18.65 -5.57 -25.63
C LEU A 229 20.05 -6.14 -25.43
N VAL A 230 20.32 -7.29 -26.04
CA VAL A 230 21.68 -7.80 -26.17
C VAL A 230 22.40 -6.76 -27.04
N PRO A 231 23.49 -6.13 -26.56
CA PRO A 231 24.32 -5.34 -27.46
C PRO A 231 24.79 -6.31 -28.54
N GLN A 232 24.40 -6.09 -29.78
CA GLN A 232 25.02 -6.82 -30.89
C GLN A 232 26.51 -6.48 -30.82
N GLY A 233 27.33 -7.50 -30.58
CA GLY A 233 28.77 -7.35 -30.51
C GLY A 233 29.26 -6.65 -31.77
N GLY A 234 29.99 -5.56 -31.58
CA GLY A 234 30.84 -5.03 -32.63
C GLY A 234 31.99 -6.01 -32.84
N ASP A 235 32.20 -6.38 -34.10
CA ASP A 235 33.26 -7.24 -34.61
C ASP A 235 34.67 -6.84 -34.13
#